data_AF-A0A0G1XLW2-F1
#
_entry.id   AF-A0A0G1XLW2-F1
#
_cell.length_a   1.000
_cell.length_b   1.000
_cell.length_c   1.000
_cell.angle_alpha   90.00
_cell.angle_beta   90.00
_cell.angle_gamma   90.00
#
_symmetry.space_group_name_H-M   'P 1'
#
loop_
_entity.id
_entity.type
_entity.pdbx_description
1 polymer ?
#
loop_
_entity_poly.entity_id
_entity_poly.type
_entity_poly.pdbx_seq_one_letter_code
_entity_poly.pdbx_strand_id
1 'polypeptide(L)' 'MRVIDRQLRQKVKRASKKMGLPEREVVERAVSSYLGSLEDVAALQKELRMWDILSARTMQKYDF' A
#
# COMPACT_ATOMS: atom_id res chain seq x y z
N MET A 1 16.06 16.06 0.81
CA MET A 1 14.63 16.13 0.41
C MET A 1 14.39 17.30 -0.55
N ARG A 2 14.97 17.32 -1.76
CA ARG A 2 14.94 18.50 -2.65
C ARG A 2 13.75 18.56 -3.62
N VAL A 3 12.86 17.57 -3.64
CA VAL A 3 11.68 17.57 -4.52
C VAL A 3 10.45 17.06 -3.77
N ILE A 4 10.08 17.76 -2.68
CA ILE A 4 8.74 17.62 -2.10
C ILE A 4 7.97 18.85 -2.55
N ASP A 5 6.88 18.63 -3.28
CA ASP A 5 5.99 19.70 -3.73
C ASP A 5 5.57 20.60 -2.57
N ARG A 6 5.41 21.91 -2.84
CA ARG A 6 5.09 22.92 -1.83
C ARG A 6 3.79 22.58 -1.11
N GLN A 7 2.82 21.97 -1.81
CA GLN A 7 1.57 21.51 -1.21
C GLN A 7 1.79 20.33 -0.26
N LEU A 8 2.60 19.34 -0.66
CA LEU A 8 2.93 18.19 0.19
C LEU A 8 3.64 18.63 1.48
N ARG A 9 4.56 19.59 1.38
CA ARG A 9 5.25 20.16 2.56
C ARG A 9 4.27 20.88 3.51
N GLN A 10 3.28 21.59 2.99
CA GLN A 10 2.22 22.19 3.82
C GLN A 10 1.35 21.14 4.51
N LYS A 11 1.01 20.04 3.81
CA LYS A 11 0.25 18.93 4.39
C LYS A 11 1.03 18.27 5.53
N VAL A 12 2.32 17.98 5.33
CA VAL A 12 3.21 17.43 6.37
C VAL A 12 3.30 18.36 7.57
N LYS A 13 3.45 19.68 7.36
CA LYS A 13 3.45 20.68 8.45
C LYS A 13 2.15 20.69 9.26
N ARG A 14 1.00 20.63 8.59
CA ARG A 14 -0.31 20.59 9.27
C ARG A 14 -0.48 19.30 10.07
N ALA A 15 -0.10 18.16 9.49
CA ALA A 15 -0.14 16.87 10.16
C ALA A 15 0.80 16.83 11.38
N SER A 16 2.03 17.30 11.22
CA SER A 16 3.02 17.45 12.31
C SER A 16 2.46 18.25 13.48
N LYS A 17 1.88 19.43 13.22
CA LYS A 17 1.24 20.25 14.26
C LYS A 17 0.04 19.57 14.92
N LYS A 18 -0.81 18.91 14.13
CA LYS A 18 -2.02 18.24 14.63
C LYS A 18 -1.69 17.03 15.50
N MET A 19 -0.63 16.30 15.15
CA MET A 19 -0.24 15.06 15.81
C MET A 19 0.82 15.28 16.90
N GLY A 20 1.42 16.47 16.99
CA GLY A 20 2.51 16.74 17.92
C GLY A 20 3.81 15.99 17.60
N LEU A 21 3.99 15.57 16.35
CA LEU A 21 5.14 14.75 15.91
C LEU A 21 6.09 15.56 15.02
N PRO A 22 7.39 15.25 14.98
CA PRO A 22 8.33 15.82 14.01
C PRO A 22 7.89 15.54 12.56
N GLU A 23 8.08 16.51 11.66
CA GLU A 23 7.74 16.37 10.23
C GLU A 23 8.35 15.11 9.59
N ARG A 24 9.58 14.75 9.99
CA ARG A 24 10.26 13.55 9.51
C ARG A 24 9.49 12.28 9.86
N GLU A 25 9.03 12.16 11.10
CA GLU A 25 8.31 10.99 11.58
C GLU A 25 6.95 10.85 10.91
N VAL A 26 6.27 11.98 10.65
CA VAL A 26 5.03 12.00 9.86
C VAL A 26 5.26 11.43 8.46
N VAL A 27 6.37 11.81 7.82
CA VAL A 27 6.72 11.29 6.49
C VAL A 27 7.07 9.80 6.55
N GLU A 28 7.89 9.38 7.51
CA GLU A 28 8.25 7.96 7.69
C GLU A 28 7.01 7.09 7.90
N ARG A 29 6.10 7.49 8.81
CA ARG A 29 4.85 6.77 9.05
C ARG A 29 3.94 6.73 7.81
N ALA A 30 3.83 7.84 7.07
CA ALA A 30 3.04 7.89 5.84
C ALA A 30 3.60 6.97 4.75
N VAL A 31 4.92 6.93 4.59
CA VAL A 31 5.59 6.05 3.62
C VAL A 31 5.43 4.60 4.03
N SER A 32 5.69 4.25 5.30
CA SER A 32 5.52 2.87 5.78
C SER A 32 4.09 2.37 5.62
N SER A 33 3.10 3.20 5.93
CA SER A 33 1.68 2.85 5.74
C SER A 33 1.32 2.63 4.27
N TYR A 34 1.87 3.43 3.36
CA TYR A 34 1.62 3.28 1.93
C TYR A 34 2.31 2.05 1.34
N LEU A 35 3.54 1.78 1.75
CA LEU A 35 4.27 0.60 1.29
C LEU A 35 3.63 -0.69 1.83
N GLY A 36 3.21 -0.71 3.09
CA GLY A 36 2.50 -1.85 3.66
C GLY A 36 1.19 -2.16 2.92
N SER A 37 0.39 -1.14 2.58
CA SER A 37 -0.86 -1.37 1.83
C SER A 37 -0.61 -1.86 0.40
N LEU A 38 0.50 -1.48 -0.23
CA LEU A 38 0.89 -2.04 -1.53
C LEU A 38 1.31 -3.50 -1.43
N GLU A 39 2.00 -3.89 -0.36
CA GLU A 39 2.36 -5.28 -0.09
C GLU A 39 1.11 -6.15 0.07
N ASP A 40 0.10 -5.67 0.82
CA ASP A 40 -1.17 -6.36 1.00
C ASP A 40 -1.91 -6.55 -0.34
N VAL A 41 -1.95 -5.52 -1.19
CA VAL A 41 -2.57 -5.61 -2.53
C VAL A 41 -1.82 -6.60 -3.42
N ALA A 42 -0.49 -6.60 -3.37
CA ALA A 42 0.32 -7.54 -4.13
C ALA A 42 0.14 -8.99 -3.64
N ALA A 43 0.01 -9.20 -2.33
CA ALA A 43 -0.31 -10.49 -1.74
C ALA A 43 -1.69 -10.99 -2.21
N LEU A 44 -2.70 -10.14 -2.14
CA LEU A 44 -4.05 -10.45 -2.63
C LEU A 44 -4.06 -10.84 -4.11
N GLN A 45 -3.31 -10.12 -4.95
CA GLN A 45 -3.20 -10.47 -6.37
C GLN A 45 -2.56 -11.84 -6.61
N LYS A 46 -1.57 -12.23 -5.79
CA LYS A 46 -0.97 -13.57 -5.86
C LYS A 46 -1.97 -14.64 -5.44
N GLU A 47 -2.72 -14.40 -4.38
CA GLU A 47 -3.75 -15.32 -3.92
C GLU A 47 -4.82 -15.52 -5.00
N LEU A 48 -5.36 -14.45 -5.59
CA LEU A 48 -6.35 -14.54 -6.66
C LEU A 48 -5.83 -15.34 -7.87
N ARG A 49 -4.58 -15.10 -8.30
CA ARG A 49 -3.96 -15.91 -9.37
C ARG A 49 -3.87 -17.39 -9.02
N MET A 50 -3.55 -17.70 -7.76
CA MET A 50 -3.52 -19.09 -7.30
C MET A 50 -4.92 -19.71 -7.34
N TRP A 51 -5.94 -18.98 -6.92
CA TRP A 51 -7.34 -19.40 -7.01
C TRP A 51 -7.76 -19.66 -8.46
N ASP A 52 -7.39 -18.80 -9.41
CA ASP A 52 -7.66 -19.00 -10.84
C ASP A 52 -7.03 -20.27 -11.39
N ILE A 53 -5.79 -20.56 -10.99
CA ILE A 53 -5.08 -21.79 -11.42
C ILE A 53 -5.77 -23.03 -10.84
N LEU A 54 -6.12 -22.99 -9.56
CA LEU A 54 -6.76 -24.12 -8.88
C LEU A 54 -8.18 -24.36 -9.41
N SER A 55 -8.95 -23.30 -9.65
CA SER A 55 -10.29 -23.39 -10.22
C SER A 55 -10.24 -23.97 -11.64
N ALA A 56 -9.35 -23.46 -12.50
CA ALA A 56 -9.17 -23.98 -13.86
C ALA A 56 -8.78 -25.47 -13.88
N ARG A 57 -7.84 -25.89 -13.01
CA ARG A 57 -7.47 -27.31 -12.87
C ARG A 57 -8.65 -28.16 -12.40
N THR A 58 -9.47 -27.62 -11.51
CA THR A 58 -10.64 -28.34 -10.99
C THR A 58 -11.70 -28.48 -12.06
N MET A 59 -12.01 -27.43 -12.82
CA MET A 59 -12.95 -27.49 -13.94
C MET A 59 -12.51 -28.52 -14.98
N GLN A 60 -11.22 -28.50 -15.37
CA GLN A 60 -10.65 -29.51 -16.28
C GLN A 60 -10.75 -30.94 -15.73
N LYS A 61 -10.58 -31.14 -14.42
CA LYS A 61 -10.63 -32.47 -13.81
C LYS A 61 -12.04 -33.07 -13.81
N TYR A 62 -13.07 -32.24 -13.75
CA TYR A 62 -14.46 -32.67 -13.61
C TYR A 62 -15.30 -32.41 -14.87
N ASP A 63 -14.66 -32.08 -16.01
CA ASP A 63 -15.31 -31.79 -17.30
C ASP A 63 -16.51 -30.82 -17.20
N PHE A 64 -16.35 -29.76 -16.40
CA PHE A 64 -17.29 -28.63 -16.36
C PHE A 64 -17.06 -27.64 -17.50
#